data_AF-A0A3P2RGR7-F1
#
_entry.id   AF-A0A3P2RGR7-F1
#
_cell.length_a   1.000
_cell.length_b   1.000
_cell.length_c   1.000
_cell.angle_alpha   90.00
_cell.angle_beta   90.00
_cell.angle_gamma   90.00
#
_symmetry.space_group_name_H-M   'P 1'
#
loop_
_entity.id
_entity.type
_entity.pdbx_description
1 polymer ?
#
loop_
_entity_poly.entity_id
_entity_poly.type
_entity_poly.pdbx_seq_one_letter_code
_entity_poly.pdbx_strand_id
1 'polypeptide(L)'
;MIYLKLIIGIYAVFTLVASFQMYKENGERVNILTGIVSFIMVITAIFAGSKTFSVVGIGGLLYYQVAAIWQGMSHHNFHWQHHAVRLVLTCILIAFLIYFR
;
A
#
# COMPACT_ATOMS: atom_id res chain seq x y z
N MET A 1 0.34 1.16 -18.54
CA MET A 1 0.78 0.22 -17.48
C MET A 1 2.13 0.55 -16.84
N ILE A 2 3.17 0.88 -17.60
CA ILE A 2 4.50 1.16 -17.03
C ILE A 2 4.49 2.29 -15.99
N TYR A 3 3.78 3.39 -16.25
CA TYR A 3 3.66 4.51 -15.32
C TYR A 3 2.93 4.14 -14.02
N LEU A 4 1.85 3.35 -14.11
CA LEU A 4 1.10 2.86 -12.94
C LEU A 4 1.96 1.95 -12.06
N LYS A 5 2.72 1.04 -12.69
CA LYS A 5 3.71 0.21 -12.00
C LYS A 5 4.77 1.04 -11.29
N LEU A 6 5.25 2.08 -11.94
CA LEU A 6 6.25 2.98 -11.37
C LEU A 6 5.70 3.77 -10.17
N ILE A 7 4.51 4.37 -10.31
CA ILE A 7 3.87 5.15 -9.23
C ILE A 7 3.57 4.26 -8.01
N ILE A 8 2.92 3.11 -8.22
CA ILE A 8 2.54 2.20 -7.14
C ILE A 8 3.78 1.51 -6.56
N GLY A 9 4.78 1.20 -7.39
CA GLY A 9 6.06 0.64 -6.96
C GLY A 9 6.82 1.60 -6.04
N ILE A 10 6.93 2.88 -6.41
CA ILE A 10 7.54 3.92 -5.57
C ILE A 10 6.76 4.05 -4.26
N TYR A 11 5.43 4.09 -4.32
CA TYR A 11 4.59 4.13 -3.13
C TYR A 11 4.81 2.92 -2.20
N ALA A 12 4.99 1.73 -2.78
CA ALA A 12 5.32 0.53 -2.02
C ALA A 12 6.72 0.60 -1.39
N VAL A 13 7.73 1.14 -2.07
CA VAL A 13 9.07 1.34 -1.50
C VAL A 13 9.02 2.27 -0.29
N PHE A 14 8.31 3.41 -0.39
CA PHE A 14 8.16 4.31 0.75
C PHE A 14 7.42 3.63 1.92
N THR A 15 6.39 2.86 1.62
CA THR A 15 5.63 2.11 2.64
C THR A 15 6.48 1.03 3.30
N LEU A 16 7.34 0.35 2.53
CA LEU A 16 8.31 -0.62 3.05
C LEU A 16 9.25 0.04 4.06
N VAL A 17 9.88 1.16 3.69
CA VAL A 17 10.81 1.89 4.57
C VAL A 17 10.10 2.36 5.83
N ALA A 18 8.92 2.96 5.69
CA ALA A 18 8.12 3.42 6.83
C ALA A 18 7.74 2.26 7.75
N SER A 19 7.37 1.09 7.20
CA SER A 19 7.01 -0.08 8.00
C SER A 19 8.17 -0.59 8.86
N PHE A 20 9.41 -0.57 8.35
CA PHE A 20 10.58 -0.96 9.13
C PHE A 20 10.91 0.06 10.23
N GLN A 21 10.78 1.36 9.94
CA GLN A 21 10.96 2.42 10.93
C GLN A 21 9.93 2.29 12.06
N MET A 22 8.65 2.14 11.71
CA MET A 22 7.58 1.98 12.70
C MET A 22 7.73 0.68 13.49
N TYR A 23 8.11 -0.43 12.86
CA TYR A 23 8.36 -1.68 13.58
C TYR A 23 9.48 -1.52 14.62
N LYS A 24 10.55 -0.78 14.29
CA LYS A 24 11.62 -0.47 15.23
C LYS A 24 11.14 0.40 16.40
N GLU A 25 10.18 1.29 16.16
CA GLU A 25 9.66 2.23 17.16
C GLU A 25 8.67 1.57 18.12
N ASN A 26 7.72 0.78 17.61
CA ASN A 26 6.58 0.28 18.39
C ASN A 26 6.45 -1.25 18.45
N GLY A 27 7.25 -2.00 17.68
CA GLY A 27 7.26 -3.47 17.69
C GLY A 27 5.97 -4.14 17.18
N GLU A 28 5.04 -3.40 16.58
CA GLU A 28 3.74 -3.95 16.20
C GLU A 28 3.82 -4.89 15.00
N ARG A 29 3.19 -6.06 15.12
CA ARG A 29 3.18 -7.08 14.05
C ARG A 29 2.56 -6.60 12.74
N VAL A 30 1.65 -5.63 12.80
CA VAL A 30 1.05 -5.02 11.60
C VAL A 30 2.11 -4.34 10.72
N ASN A 31 3.19 -3.84 11.30
CA ASN A 31 4.29 -3.22 10.55
C ASN A 31 5.11 -4.28 9.79
N ILE A 32 5.35 -5.45 10.38
CA ILE A 32 6.00 -6.57 9.67
C ILE A 32 5.15 -6.99 8.47
N LEU A 33 3.85 -7.20 8.68
CA LEU A 33 2.94 -7.62 7.61
C LEU A 33 2.87 -6.56 6.50
N THR A 34 2.85 -5.28 6.87
CA THR A 34 2.89 -4.17 5.92
C THR A 34 4.19 -4.14 5.12
N GLY A 35 5.32 -4.42 5.76
CA GLY A 35 6.60 -4.57 5.07
C GLY A 35 6.59 -5.73 4.07
N ILE A 36 6.06 -6.89 4.45
CA ILE A 36 5.96 -8.06 3.55
C ILE A 36 5.07 -7.74 2.34
N VAL A 37 3.89 -7.16 2.55
CA VAL A 37 2.99 -6.76 1.45
C VAL A 37 3.66 -5.74 0.53
N SER A 38 4.37 -4.76 1.12
CA SER A 38 5.12 -3.76 0.36
C SER A 38 6.21 -4.38 -0.49
N PHE A 39 6.97 -5.32 0.07
CA PHE A 39 8.01 -6.04 -0.64
C PHE A 39 7.43 -6.83 -1.82
N ILE A 40 6.34 -7.56 -1.62
CA ILE A 40 5.65 -8.29 -2.69
C ILE A 40 5.17 -7.34 -3.80
N MET A 41 4.63 -6.17 -3.45
CA MET A 41 4.23 -5.17 -4.44
C MET A 41 5.42 -4.64 -5.25
N VAL A 42 6.57 -4.38 -4.62
CA VAL A 42 7.79 -3.94 -5.33
C VAL A 42 8.26 -5.01 -6.30
N ILE A 43 8.36 -6.27 -5.85
CA ILE A 43 8.78 -7.40 -6.71
C ILE A 43 7.83 -7.56 -7.89
N THR A 44 6.51 -7.51 -7.65
CA THR A 44 5.52 -7.66 -8.73
C THR A 44 5.48 -6.45 -9.68
N ALA A 45 5.80 -5.24 -9.21
CA ALA A 45 5.92 -4.06 -10.07
C ALA A 45 7.05 -4.24 -11.10
N ILE A 46 8.20 -4.74 -10.66
CA ILE A 46 9.41 -4.89 -11.48
C ILE A 46 9.32 -6.11 -12.39
N PHE A 47 8.95 -7.27 -11.84
CA PHE A 47 9.15 -8.56 -12.52
C PHE A 47 7.88 -9.20 -13.06
N ALA A 48 6.69 -8.87 -12.54
CA ALA A 48 5.45 -9.54 -12.95
C ALA A 48 4.83 -8.90 -14.20
N GLY A 49 4.05 -9.66 -14.97
CA GLY A 49 3.23 -9.12 -16.06
C GLY A 49 2.10 -8.20 -15.56
N SER A 50 1.50 -7.41 -16.47
CA SER A 50 0.47 -6.41 -16.14
C SER A 50 -0.74 -6.99 -15.40
N LYS A 51 -1.22 -8.19 -15.81
CA LYS A 51 -2.36 -8.86 -15.17
C LYS A 51 -2.07 -9.22 -13.71
N THR A 52 -0.95 -9.89 -13.46
CA THR A 52 -0.51 -10.29 -12.11
C THR A 52 -0.30 -9.06 -11.23
N PHE A 53 0.39 -8.05 -11.76
CA PHE A 53 0.60 -6.80 -11.05
C PHE A 53 -0.71 -6.11 -10.67
N SER A 54 -1.71 -6.10 -11.56
CA SER A 54 -2.99 -5.45 -11.28
C SER A 54 -3.75 -6.14 -10.15
N VAL A 55 -3.77 -7.48 -10.13
CA VAL A 55 -4.42 -8.25 -9.05
C VAL A 55 -3.71 -8.02 -7.72
N VAL A 56 -2.39 -8.14 -7.69
CA VAL A 56 -1.59 -7.92 -6.47
C VAL A 56 -1.67 -6.47 -6.00
N GLY A 57 -1.63 -5.51 -6.92
CA GLY A 57 -1.72 -4.08 -6.64
C GLY A 57 -3.06 -3.71 -6.00
N ILE A 58 -4.19 -4.23 -6.51
CA ILE A 58 -5.50 -4.00 -5.89
C ILE A 58 -5.53 -4.57 -4.46
N GLY A 59 -5.07 -5.82 -4.28
CA GLY A 59 -5.02 -6.44 -2.95
C GLY A 59 -4.14 -5.68 -1.96
N GLY A 60 -2.95 -5.24 -2.39
CA GLY A 60 -2.01 -4.48 -1.57
C GLY A 60 -2.54 -3.08 -1.20
N LEU A 61 -3.18 -2.38 -2.14
CA LEU A 61 -3.79 -1.07 -1.89
C LEU A 61 -4.94 -1.17 -0.88
N LEU A 62 -5.79 -2.19 -1.00
CA LEU A 62 -6.85 -2.45 -0.02
C LEU A 62 -6.26 -2.75 1.37
N TYR A 63 -5.23 -3.59 1.42
CA TYR A 63 -4.53 -3.90 2.66
C TYR A 63 -3.95 -2.63 3.32
N TYR A 64 -3.30 -1.74 2.55
CA TYR A 64 -2.77 -0.49 3.11
C TYR A 64 -3.83 0.43 3.69
N GLN A 65 -5.04 0.40 3.15
CA GLN A 65 -6.15 1.16 3.71
C GLN A 65 -6.56 0.60 5.07
N VAL A 66 -6.73 -0.72 5.16
CA VAL A 66 -7.07 -1.40 6.42
C VAL A 66 -5.96 -1.22 7.47
N ALA A 67 -4.70 -1.42 7.09
CA ALA A 67 -3.56 -1.27 7.97
C ALA A 67 -3.44 0.16 8.54
N ALA A 68 -3.67 1.19 7.71
CA ALA A 68 -3.66 2.57 8.17
C ALA A 68 -4.81 2.87 9.13
N ILE A 69 -6.02 2.36 8.86
CA ILE A 69 -7.15 2.52 9.78
C ILE A 69 -6.83 1.86 11.12
N TRP A 70 -6.33 0.61 11.09
CA TRP A 70 -5.95 -0.12 12.29
C TRP A 70 -4.91 0.65 13.13
N GLN A 71 -3.84 1.14 12.50
CA GLN A 71 -2.80 1.91 13.19
C GLN A 71 -3.33 3.24 13.72
N GLY A 72 -4.12 3.97 12.94
CA GLY A 72 -4.70 5.24 13.37
C GLY A 72 -5.60 5.07 14.61
N MET A 73 -6.40 4.00 14.66
CA MET A 73 -7.22 3.69 15.83
C MET A 73 -6.37 3.22 17.03
N SER A 74 -5.39 2.35 16.80
CA SER A 74 -4.56 1.77 17.87
C SER A 74 -3.71 2.85 18.58
N HIS A 75 -3.21 3.83 17.84
CA HIS A 75 -2.36 4.91 18.37
C HIS A 75 -3.13 6.20 18.72
N HIS A 76 -4.47 6.18 18.71
CA HIS A 76 -5.33 7.37 18.95
C HIS A 76 -5.04 8.60 18.06
N ASN A 77 -4.21 8.46 17.02
CA ASN A 77 -3.81 9.51 16.09
C ASN A 77 -4.68 9.50 14.82
N PHE A 78 -5.95 9.10 14.96
CA PHE A 78 -6.87 8.92 13.84
C PHE A 78 -7.37 10.28 13.33
N HIS A 79 -6.73 10.80 12.28
CA HIS A 79 -7.19 11.98 11.59
C HIS A 79 -8.10 11.61 10.41
N TRP A 80 -9.43 11.68 10.61
CA TRP A 80 -10.44 11.31 9.61
C TRP A 80 -10.21 11.92 8.22
N GLN A 81 -9.74 13.17 8.16
CA GLN A 81 -9.45 13.86 6.90
C GLN A 81 -8.34 13.16 6.09
N HIS A 82 -7.25 12.74 6.74
CA HIS A 82 -6.15 12.03 6.09
C HIS A 82 -6.59 10.66 5.57
N HIS A 83 -7.40 9.93 6.33
CA HIS A 83 -7.93 8.63 5.91
C HIS A 83 -8.92 8.75 4.74
N ALA A 84 -9.75 9.80 4.71
CA ALA A 84 -10.67 10.07 3.61
C ALA A 84 -9.92 10.39 2.30
N VAL A 85 -8.90 11.26 2.35
CA VAL A 85 -8.06 11.56 1.17
C VAL A 85 -7.36 10.31 0.67
N ARG A 86 -6.81 9.49 1.57
CA ARG A 86 -6.17 8.21 1.21
C ARG A 86 -7.17 7.25 0.56
N LEU A 87 -8.41 7.19 1.04
CA LEU A 87 -9.46 6.36 0.46
C LEU A 87 -9.75 6.78 -0.99
N VAL A 88 -9.96 8.08 -1.24
CA VAL A 88 -10.23 8.60 -2.59
C VAL A 88 -9.08 8.28 -3.54
N LEU A 89 -7.83 8.51 -3.11
CA LEU A 89 -6.64 8.17 -3.90
C LEU A 89 -6.56 6.67 -4.19
N THR A 90 -6.84 5.83 -3.20
CA THR A 90 -6.84 4.37 -3.35
C THR A 90 -7.90 3.93 -4.37
N CYS A 91 -9.11 4.48 -4.31
CA CYS A 91 -10.18 4.22 -5.27
C CYS A 91 -9.77 4.61 -6.70
N ILE A 92 -9.15 5.79 -6.88
CA ILE A 92 -8.65 6.25 -8.18
C ILE A 92 -7.59 5.29 -8.72
N LEU A 93 -6.61 4.89 -7.90
CA LEU A 93 -5.57 3.95 -8.29
C LEU A 93 -6.13 2.58 -8.66
N ILE A 94 -7.11 2.08 -7.90
CA ILE A 94 -7.81 0.82 -8.20
C ILE A 94 -8.57 0.93 -9.53
N ALA A 95 -9.31 2.01 -9.74
CA ALA A 95 -10.03 2.23 -11.00
C ALA A 95 -9.07 2.24 -12.21
N PHE A 96 -7.92 2.89 -12.08
CA PHE A 96 -6.89 2.87 -13.11
C PHE A 96 -6.28 1.48 -13.34
N LEU A 97 -6.05 0.70 -12.27
CA LEU A 97 -5.57 -0.68 -12.40
C LEU A 97 -6.60 -1.58 -13.10
N ILE A 98 -7.89 -1.37 -12.88
CA ILE A 98 -8.96 -2.14 -13.54
C ILE A 98 -9.08 -1.74 -15.01
N TYR A 99 -9.10 -0.43 -15.30
CA TYR A 99 -9.32 0.09 -16.64
C TYR A 99 -8.15 -0.20 -17.60
N PHE A 100 -6.91 -0.13 -17.10
CA PHE A 100 -5.71 -0.32 -17.92
C PHE A 100 -5.07 -1.73 -17.79
N ARG A 101 -5.82 -2.70 -17.25
CA ARG A 101 -5.36 -4.08 -16.95
C ARG A 101 -4.88 -4.86 -18.17
#